data_AF-A0A7S2IAC1-F1
#
_entry.id   AF-A0A7S2IAC1-F1
#
_cell.length_a   1.000
_cell.length_b   1.000
_cell.length_c   1.000
_cell.angle_alpha   90.00
_cell.angle_beta   90.00
_cell.angle_gamma   90.00
#
_symmetry.space_group_name_H-M   'P 1'
#
loop_
_entity.id
_entity.type
_entity.pdbx_description
1 polymer ?
#
loop_
_entity_poly.entity_id
_entity_poly.type
_entity_poly.pdbx_seq_one_letter_code
_entity_poly.pdbx_strand_id
1 'polypeptide(L)'
;VVAEATLAALAIAAASYASVRALSRAVERRDVLRGALADERLKVLVEVFCGIKIVKANDWAQRFEKRIGAVARQESLHLLRKKRSMGCILLLTNEIVDIMAFAVSVTAILQCGQEPDAARLFAMWIFVGVLHSKLWTFPEVLRKTSFALVSLGRCASFFASGGASGAACPFHGPADAAAASAAGTSPGGETQGAGLRIVDGSFAFDAGPGGSPVLAGVHLTFEPGRLHAVVGAVGSGKTSLLL
;
A
#
# COMPACT_ATOMS: atom_id res chain seq x y z
N VAL A 1 8.10 -32.30 -44.97
CA VAL A 1 7.22 -31.12 -45.09
C VAL A 1 6.39 -30.84 -43.84
N VAL A 2 5.35 -31.61 -43.51
CA VAL A 2 4.45 -31.29 -42.37
C VAL A 2 5.15 -31.36 -41.01
N ALA A 3 6.00 -32.37 -40.79
CA ALA A 3 6.80 -32.48 -39.57
C ALA A 3 7.90 -31.41 -39.43
N GLU A 4 8.42 -30.90 -40.55
CA GLU A 4 9.43 -29.83 -40.54
C GLU A 4 8.78 -28.48 -40.23
N ALA A 5 7.55 -28.24 -40.74
CA ALA A 5 6.77 -27.05 -40.46
C ALA A 5 6.37 -26.96 -38.98
N THR A 6 5.99 -28.07 -38.34
CA THR A 6 5.65 -28.10 -36.92
C THR A 6 6.88 -27.90 -36.02
N LEU A 7 8.05 -28.45 -36.40
CA LEU A 7 9.31 -28.21 -35.69
C LEU A 7 9.77 -26.75 -35.79
N ALA A 8 9.68 -26.15 -36.98
CA ALA A 8 9.97 -24.72 -37.17
C ALA A 8 9.04 -23.84 -36.33
N ALA A 9 7.74 -24.19 -36.31
CA ALA A 9 6.76 -23.49 -35.50
C ALA A 9 7.07 -23.58 -33.99
N LEU A 10 7.42 -24.78 -33.51
CA LEU A 10 7.80 -25.00 -32.11
C LEU A 10 9.07 -24.22 -31.73
N ALA A 11 10.05 -24.15 -32.63
CA ALA A 11 11.28 -23.39 -32.41
C ALA A 11 10.99 -21.87 -32.28
N ILE A 12 10.13 -21.32 -33.12
CA ILE A 12 9.70 -19.91 -33.05
C ILE A 12 8.93 -19.63 -31.76
N ALA A 13 8.04 -20.54 -31.35
CA ALA A 13 7.32 -20.45 -30.08
C ALA A 13 8.27 -20.48 -28.87
N ALA A 14 9.27 -21.37 -28.88
CA ALA A 14 10.27 -21.46 -27.81
C ALA A 14 11.15 -20.20 -27.74
N ALA A 15 11.60 -19.68 -28.89
CA ALA A 15 12.42 -18.47 -28.97
C ALA A 15 11.64 -17.23 -28.51
N SER A 16 10.38 -17.08 -28.93
CA SER A 16 9.50 -15.99 -28.50
C SER A 16 9.24 -16.07 -27.00
N TYR A 17 8.89 -17.24 -26.46
CA TYR A 17 8.71 -17.43 -25.02
C TYR A 17 9.96 -17.08 -24.21
N ALA A 18 11.15 -17.51 -24.66
CA ALA A 18 12.42 -17.16 -24.02
C ALA A 18 12.68 -15.65 -24.04
N SER A 19 12.40 -14.98 -25.16
CA SER A 19 12.55 -13.53 -25.31
C SER A 19 11.62 -12.76 -24.37
N VAL A 20 10.36 -13.18 -24.28
CA VAL A 20 9.33 -12.57 -23.42
C VAL A 20 9.68 -12.76 -21.95
N ARG A 21 10.16 -13.94 -21.56
CA ARG A 21 10.61 -14.22 -20.19
C ARG A 21 11.81 -13.37 -19.79
N ALA A 22 12.80 -13.21 -20.67
CA ALA A 22 13.96 -12.35 -20.41
C ALA A 22 13.54 -10.88 -20.25
N LEU A 23 12.64 -10.41 -21.12
CA LEU A 23 12.17 -9.04 -21.14
C LEU A 23 11.25 -8.74 -19.94
N SER A 24 10.42 -9.70 -19.52
CA SER A 24 9.58 -9.62 -18.32
C SER A 24 10.42 -9.50 -17.05
N ARG A 25 11.48 -10.31 -16.90
CA ARG A 25 12.45 -10.16 -15.80
C ARG A 25 13.12 -8.79 -15.78
N ALA A 26 13.41 -8.24 -16.97
CA ALA A 26 13.97 -6.88 -17.06
C ALA A 26 12.97 -5.80 -16.63
N VAL A 27 11.66 -6.00 -16.86
CA VAL A 27 10.59 -5.12 -16.35
C VAL A 27 10.50 -5.20 -14.83
N GLU A 28 10.44 -6.41 -14.26
CA GLU A 28 10.37 -6.60 -12.80
C GLU A 28 11.54 -5.95 -12.07
N ARG A 29 12.77 -6.12 -12.57
CA ARG A 29 13.96 -5.45 -12.01
C ARG A 29 13.83 -3.93 -12.04
N ARG A 30 13.27 -3.37 -13.11
CA ARG A 30 13.05 -1.92 -13.22
C ARG A 30 11.96 -1.42 -12.27
N ASP A 31 10.95 -2.23 -11.99
CA ASP A 31 9.91 -1.89 -11.03
C ASP A 31 10.44 -1.82 -9.60
N VAL A 32 11.26 -2.79 -9.19
CA VAL A 32 11.91 -2.77 -7.87
C VAL A 32 12.81 -1.53 -7.73
N LEU A 33 13.64 -1.24 -8.74
CA LEU A 33 14.51 -0.06 -8.72
C LEU A 33 13.71 1.26 -8.69
N ARG A 34 12.60 1.32 -9.44
CA ARG A 34 11.72 2.49 -9.42
C ARG A 34 11.08 2.67 -8.04
N GLY A 35 10.61 1.60 -7.42
CA GLY A 35 10.02 1.63 -6.07
C GLY A 35 10.99 2.23 -5.06
N ALA A 36 12.24 1.74 -5.04
CA ALA A 36 13.27 2.28 -4.16
C ALA A 36 13.53 3.79 -4.37
N LEU A 37 13.56 4.26 -5.62
CA LEU A 37 13.72 5.69 -5.93
C LEU A 37 12.51 6.54 -5.53
N ALA A 38 11.30 6.00 -5.67
CA ALA A 38 10.08 6.67 -5.25
C ALA A 38 10.04 6.82 -3.72
N ASP A 39 10.45 5.78 -2.98
CA ASP A 39 10.55 5.80 -1.52
C ASP A 39 11.62 6.80 -1.05
N GLU A 40 12.79 6.83 -1.71
CA GLU A 40 13.84 7.82 -1.43
C GLU A 40 13.34 9.25 -1.67
N ARG A 41 12.65 9.50 -2.79
CA ARG A 41 12.07 10.81 -3.09
C ARG A 41 11.07 11.24 -2.02
N LEU A 42 10.20 10.33 -1.61
CA LEU A 42 9.20 10.60 -0.57
C LEU A 42 9.86 10.91 0.77
N LYS A 43 10.88 10.13 1.15
CA LYS A 43 11.64 10.34 2.38
C LYS A 43 12.27 11.74 2.42
N VAL A 44 13.00 12.12 1.37
CA VAL A 44 13.64 13.45 1.30
C VAL A 44 12.60 14.57 1.36
N LEU A 45 11.46 14.39 0.70
CA LEU A 45 10.37 15.36 0.68
C LEU A 45 9.74 15.54 2.07
N VAL A 46 9.51 14.44 2.81
CA VAL A 46 9.03 14.49 4.20
C VAL A 46 10.05 15.18 5.12
N GLU A 47 11.34 14.85 5.01
CA GLU A 47 12.41 15.49 5.79
C GLU A 47 12.45 17.01 5.57
N VAL A 48 12.32 17.46 4.32
CA VAL A 48 12.29 18.89 3.98
C VAL A 48 11.05 19.58 4.53
N PHE A 49 9.88 18.94 4.49
CA PHE A 49 8.65 19.53 5.02
C PHE A 49 8.65 19.62 6.55
N CYS A 50 9.13 18.60 7.25
CA CYS A 50 9.32 18.67 8.70
C CYS A 50 10.33 19.77 9.09
N GLY A 51 11.37 19.98 8.28
CA GLY A 51 12.42 20.97 8.50
C GLY A 51 12.25 22.31 7.81
N ILE A 52 11.06 22.65 7.26
CA ILE A 52 10.92 23.73 6.27
C ILE A 52 11.38 25.11 6.78
N LYS A 53 11.19 25.39 8.07
CA LYS A 53 11.63 26.65 8.69
C LYS A 53 13.16 26.80 8.64
N ILE A 54 13.90 25.72 8.92
CA ILE A 54 15.37 25.70 8.90
C ILE A 54 15.85 25.83 7.45
N VAL A 55 15.21 25.11 6.53
CA VAL A 55 15.55 25.17 5.09
C VAL A 55 15.42 26.59 4.55
N LYS A 56 14.32 27.29 4.88
CA LYS A 56 14.11 28.68 4.47
C LYS A 56 15.05 29.66 5.17
N ALA A 57 15.27 29.49 6.48
CA ALA A 57 16.16 30.36 7.24
C ALA A 57 17.63 30.31 6.76
N ASN A 58 18.05 29.17 6.18
CA ASN A 58 19.40 28.98 5.64
C ASN A 58 19.48 29.14 4.10
N ASP A 59 18.37 29.53 3.45
CA ASP A 59 18.27 29.65 1.98
C ASP A 59 18.68 28.37 1.21
N TRP A 60 18.40 27.19 1.77
CA TRP A 60 18.75 25.89 1.18
C TRP A 60 17.70 25.35 0.19
N ALA A 61 16.64 26.10 -0.08
CA ALA A 61 15.50 25.65 -0.89
C ALA A 61 15.95 25.12 -2.27
N GLN A 62 16.79 25.89 -2.97
CA GLN A 62 17.27 25.51 -4.30
C GLN A 62 18.14 24.24 -4.29
N ARG A 63 18.89 24.00 -3.20
CA ARG A 63 19.71 22.79 -3.04
C ARG A 63 18.84 21.55 -2.88
N PHE A 64 17.78 21.63 -2.08
CA PHE A 64 16.83 20.53 -1.92
C PHE A 64 15.99 20.30 -3.18
N GLU A 65 15.59 21.36 -3.88
CA GLU A 65 14.91 21.26 -5.18
C GLU A 65 15.74 20.48 -6.19
N LYS A 66 17.04 20.81 -6.34
CA LYS A 66 17.95 20.08 -7.23
C LYS A 66 18.09 18.61 -6.82
N ARG A 67 18.18 18.32 -5.52
CA ARG A 67 18.28 16.94 -5.00
C ARG A 67 17.02 16.12 -5.31
N ILE A 68 15.84 16.67 -5.01
CA ILE A 68 14.56 16.02 -5.30
C ILE A 68 14.38 15.84 -6.81
N GLY A 69 14.74 16.83 -7.61
CA GLY A 69 14.70 16.79 -9.07
C GLY A 69 15.62 15.71 -9.65
N ALA A 70 16.81 15.51 -9.08
CA ALA A 70 17.73 14.44 -9.51
C ALA A 70 17.13 13.05 -9.28
N VAL A 71 16.56 12.78 -8.10
CA VAL A 71 15.90 11.51 -7.78
C VAL A 71 14.67 11.29 -8.68
N ALA A 72 13.84 12.33 -8.87
CA ALA A 72 12.68 12.26 -9.76
C ALA A 72 13.05 12.01 -11.23
N ARG A 73 14.17 12.57 -11.70
CA ARG A 73 14.69 12.30 -13.04
C ARG A 73 15.14 10.85 -13.19
N GLN A 74 15.79 10.29 -12.16
CA GLN A 74 16.17 8.88 -12.18
C GLN A 74 14.93 7.97 -12.20
N GLU A 75 13.92 8.26 -11.37
CA GLU A 75 12.63 7.55 -11.36
C GLU A 75 11.98 7.53 -12.75
N SER A 76 11.91 8.69 -13.41
CA SER A 76 11.28 8.82 -14.74
C SER A 76 12.06 8.08 -15.84
N LEU A 77 13.40 8.04 -15.77
CA LEU A 77 14.21 7.23 -16.69
C LEU A 77 13.91 5.73 -16.57
N HIS A 78 13.76 5.21 -15.35
CA HIS A 78 13.38 3.82 -15.13
C HIS A 78 11.97 3.53 -15.64
N LEU A 79 11.03 4.47 -15.46
CA LEU A 79 9.68 4.39 -16.01
C LEU A 79 9.68 4.34 -17.53
N LEU A 80 10.42 5.22 -18.20
CA LEU A 80 10.53 5.24 -19.66
C LEU A 80 11.15 3.94 -20.20
N ARG A 81 12.22 3.45 -19.57
CA ARG A 81 12.85 2.18 -19.93
C ARG A 81 11.90 1.00 -19.74
N LYS A 82 11.11 0.98 -18.65
CA LYS A 82 10.05 -0.01 -18.44
C LYS A 82 9.00 0.06 -19.55
N LYS A 83 8.47 1.25 -19.85
CA LYS A 83 7.45 1.44 -20.88
C LYS A 83 7.93 0.93 -22.24
N ARG A 84 9.20 1.23 -22.59
CA ARG A 84 9.83 0.71 -23.81
C ARG A 84 9.91 -0.82 -23.81
N SER A 85 10.42 -1.43 -22.74
CA SER A 85 10.48 -2.90 -22.66
C SER A 85 9.09 -3.55 -22.71
N MET A 86 8.09 -2.95 -22.07
CA MET A 86 6.72 -3.47 -22.08
C MET A 86 6.06 -3.36 -23.45
N GLY A 87 6.35 -2.28 -24.20
CA GLY A 87 5.94 -2.17 -25.60
C GLY A 87 6.54 -3.26 -26.47
N CYS A 88 7.83 -3.58 -26.31
CA CYS A 88 8.47 -4.68 -27.02
C CYS A 88 7.87 -6.05 -26.63
N ILE A 89 7.54 -6.28 -25.34
CA ILE A 89 6.84 -7.50 -24.90
C ILE A 89 5.49 -7.61 -25.60
N LEU A 90 4.70 -6.54 -25.60
CA LEU A 90 3.36 -6.56 -26.19
C LEU A 90 3.41 -6.91 -27.69
N LEU A 91 4.32 -6.28 -28.43
CA LEU A 91 4.51 -6.55 -29.86
C LEU A 91 4.96 -7.99 -30.12
N LEU A 92 5.90 -8.53 -29.34
CA LEU A 92 6.44 -9.87 -29.54
C LEU A 92 5.49 -10.97 -29.08
N THR A 93 4.70 -10.74 -28.03
CA THR A 93 3.88 -11.81 -27.43
C THR A 93 2.52 -11.91 -28.07
N ASN A 94 1.85 -10.76 -28.31
CA ASN A 94 0.46 -10.77 -28.75
C ASN A 94 0.33 -11.26 -30.20
N GLU A 95 1.13 -10.68 -31.10
CA GLU A 95 1.08 -11.01 -32.53
C GLU A 95 1.60 -12.42 -32.84
N ILE A 96 2.71 -12.83 -32.20
CA ILE A 96 3.28 -14.15 -32.48
C ILE A 96 2.34 -15.25 -32.02
N VAL A 97 1.69 -15.13 -30.86
CA VAL A 97 0.78 -16.17 -30.37
C VAL A 97 -0.43 -16.33 -31.30
N ASP A 98 -1.02 -15.24 -31.79
CA ASP A 98 -2.18 -15.29 -32.69
C ASP A 98 -1.81 -15.88 -34.06
N ILE A 99 -0.69 -15.45 -34.66
CA ILE A 99 -0.18 -15.98 -35.93
C ILE A 99 0.12 -17.48 -35.81
N MET A 100 0.75 -17.90 -34.71
CA MET A 100 1.13 -19.29 -34.48
C MET A 100 -0.09 -20.18 -34.24
N ALA A 101 -1.08 -19.71 -33.46
CA ALA A 101 -2.33 -20.42 -33.25
C ALA A 101 -3.10 -20.61 -34.56
N PHE A 102 -3.13 -19.59 -35.41
CA PHE A 102 -3.73 -19.71 -36.74
C PHE A 102 -2.98 -20.69 -37.65
N ALA A 103 -1.65 -20.61 -37.71
CA ALA A 103 -0.84 -21.52 -38.52
C ALA A 103 -1.06 -23.00 -38.13
N VAL A 104 -1.09 -23.30 -36.82
CA VAL A 104 -1.39 -24.64 -36.30
C VAL A 104 -2.79 -25.08 -36.72
N SER A 105 -3.79 -24.20 -36.58
CA SER A 105 -5.18 -24.48 -36.97
C SER A 105 -5.30 -24.85 -38.45
N VAL A 106 -4.64 -24.10 -39.34
CA VAL A 106 -4.61 -24.37 -40.79
C VAL A 106 -3.92 -25.71 -41.08
N THR A 107 -2.77 -25.98 -40.45
CA THR A 107 -2.08 -27.27 -40.65
C THR A 107 -2.91 -28.46 -40.20
N ALA A 108 -3.69 -28.32 -39.12
CA ALA A 108 -4.59 -29.38 -38.64
C ALA A 108 -5.73 -29.66 -39.63
N ILE A 109 -6.33 -28.62 -40.23
CA ILE A 109 -7.38 -28.75 -41.25
C ILE A 109 -6.85 -29.52 -42.47
N LEU A 110 -5.64 -29.18 -42.93
CA LEU A 110 -4.99 -29.86 -44.05
C LEU A 110 -4.67 -31.33 -43.73
N GLN A 111 -4.25 -31.64 -42.50
CA GLN A 111 -3.99 -33.02 -42.06
C GLN A 111 -5.27 -33.87 -41.98
N CYS A 112 -6.41 -33.26 -41.65
CA CYS A 112 -7.71 -33.94 -41.67
C CYS A 112 -8.28 -34.16 -43.08
N GLY A 113 -7.57 -33.76 -44.14
CA GLY A 113 -8.01 -33.91 -45.53
C GLY A 113 -9.19 -33.02 -45.91
N GLN A 114 -9.47 -31.97 -45.13
CA GLN A 114 -10.50 -30.99 -45.42
C GLN A 114 -9.91 -29.87 -46.28
N GLU A 115 -10.65 -29.40 -47.29
CA GLU A 115 -10.23 -28.23 -48.06
C GLU A 115 -10.38 -26.95 -47.20
N PRO A 116 -9.35 -26.08 -47.17
CA PRO A 116 -9.41 -24.84 -46.42
C PRO A 116 -10.37 -23.85 -47.07
N ASP A 117 -11.61 -23.81 -46.58
CA ASP A 117 -12.58 -22.78 -46.94
C ASP A 117 -12.22 -21.43 -46.29
N ALA A 118 -12.10 -20.38 -47.11
CA ALA A 118 -11.70 -19.05 -46.67
C ALA A 118 -12.65 -18.49 -45.59
N ALA A 119 -13.96 -18.72 -45.71
CA ALA A 119 -14.93 -18.24 -44.74
C ALA A 119 -14.69 -18.82 -43.34
N ARG A 120 -14.37 -20.13 -43.28
CA ARG A 120 -14.05 -20.82 -42.02
C ARG A 120 -12.73 -20.34 -41.42
N LEU A 121 -11.71 -20.11 -42.25
CA LEU A 121 -10.41 -19.62 -41.78
C LEU A 121 -10.51 -18.21 -41.16
N PHE A 122 -11.25 -17.30 -41.80
CA PHE A 122 -11.47 -15.96 -41.25
C PHE A 122 -12.27 -15.99 -39.94
N ALA A 123 -13.33 -16.81 -39.87
CA ALA A 123 -14.10 -16.97 -38.64
C ALA A 123 -13.23 -17.52 -37.50
N MET A 124 -12.38 -18.52 -37.79
CA MET A 124 -11.43 -19.10 -36.84
C MET A 124 -10.42 -18.07 -36.35
N TRP A 125 -9.84 -17.24 -37.24
CA TRP A 125 -8.91 -16.17 -36.88
C TRP A 125 -9.54 -15.19 -35.88
N ILE A 126 -10.75 -14.71 -36.19
CA ILE A 126 -11.46 -13.77 -35.31
C ILE A 126 -11.76 -14.41 -33.95
N PHE A 127 -12.23 -15.66 -33.95
CA PHE A 127 -12.54 -16.37 -32.72
C PHE A 127 -11.30 -16.56 -31.83
N VAL A 128 -10.18 -17.00 -32.41
CA VAL A 128 -8.90 -17.16 -31.69
C VAL A 128 -8.42 -15.84 -31.12
N GLY A 129 -8.47 -14.75 -31.89
CA GLY A 129 -8.06 -13.42 -31.40
C GLY A 129 -8.92 -12.91 -30.23
N VAL A 130 -10.25 -13.08 -30.31
CA VAL A 130 -11.16 -12.71 -29.21
C VAL A 130 -10.88 -13.56 -27.96
N LEU A 131 -10.73 -14.86 -28.13
CA LEU A 131 -10.47 -15.79 -27.03
C LEU A 131 -9.13 -15.50 -26.36
N HIS A 132 -8.08 -15.26 -27.14
CA HIS A 132 -6.74 -14.92 -26.65
C HIS A 132 -6.76 -13.65 -25.80
N SER A 133 -7.43 -12.58 -26.27
CA SER A 133 -7.58 -11.34 -25.52
C SER A 133 -8.23 -11.54 -24.14
N LYS A 134 -9.26 -12.39 -24.06
CA LYS A 134 -9.93 -12.70 -22.78
C LYS A 134 -9.07 -13.57 -21.87
N LEU A 135 -8.40 -14.58 -22.41
CA LEU A 135 -7.50 -15.45 -21.65
C LEU A 135 -6.31 -14.67 -21.06
N TRP A 136 -5.79 -13.67 -21.78
CA TRP A 136 -4.72 -12.83 -21.26
C TRP A 136 -5.17 -11.92 -20.12
N THR A 137 -6.38 -11.36 -20.22
CA THR A 137 -6.92 -10.42 -19.23
C THR A 137 -7.37 -11.12 -17.94
N PHE A 138 -7.80 -12.38 -18.03
CA PHE A 138 -8.41 -13.10 -16.91
C PHE A 138 -7.49 -13.25 -15.68
N PRO A 139 -6.22 -13.70 -15.79
CA PRO A 139 -5.32 -13.78 -14.65
C PRO A 139 -5.05 -12.42 -14.01
N GLU A 140 -4.99 -11.35 -14.80
CA GLU A 140 -4.76 -10.00 -14.29
C GLU A 140 -5.92 -9.53 -13.42
N VAL A 141 -7.16 -9.79 -13.85
CA VAL A 141 -8.37 -9.47 -13.07
C VAL A 141 -8.38 -10.27 -11.77
N LEU A 142 -8.06 -11.57 -11.82
CA LEU A 142 -8.00 -12.43 -10.63
C LEU A 142 -6.93 -11.96 -9.63
N ARG A 143 -5.78 -11.51 -10.13
CA ARG A 143 -4.75 -10.90 -9.27
C ARG A 143 -5.27 -9.63 -8.61
N LYS A 144 -5.90 -8.72 -9.37
CA LYS A 144 -6.44 -7.45 -8.85
C LYS A 144 -7.51 -7.68 -7.79
N THR A 145 -8.39 -8.65 -7.97
CA THR A 145 -9.40 -8.99 -6.96
C THR A 145 -8.77 -9.55 -5.68
N SER A 146 -7.77 -10.43 -5.80
CA SER A 146 -7.01 -10.92 -4.63
C SER A 146 -6.34 -9.78 -3.84
N PHE A 147 -5.66 -8.87 -4.52
CA PHE A 147 -5.09 -7.67 -3.87
C PHE A 147 -6.16 -6.79 -3.21
N ALA A 148 -7.32 -6.61 -3.85
CA ALA A 148 -8.42 -5.83 -3.29
C ALA A 148 -8.97 -6.48 -2.02
N LEU A 149 -9.12 -7.81 -1.98
CA LEU A 149 -9.58 -8.54 -0.80
C LEU A 149 -8.61 -8.40 0.38
N VAL A 150 -7.30 -8.55 0.14
CA VAL A 150 -6.28 -8.34 1.18
C VAL A 150 -6.30 -6.90 1.69
N SER A 151 -6.41 -5.92 0.79
CA SER A 151 -6.49 -4.51 1.18
C SER A 151 -7.76 -4.22 2.00
N LEU A 152 -8.89 -4.80 1.64
CA LEU A 152 -10.14 -4.66 2.37
C LEU A 152 -10.03 -5.26 3.78
N GLY A 153 -9.38 -6.43 3.91
CA GLY A 153 -9.10 -7.04 5.21
C GLY A 153 -8.25 -6.14 6.12
N ARG A 154 -7.23 -5.46 5.56
CA ARG A 154 -6.41 -4.50 6.30
C ARG A 154 -7.22 -3.28 6.77
N CYS A 155 -8.10 -2.76 5.91
CA CYS A 155 -9.00 -1.68 6.30
C CYS A 155 -9.95 -2.12 7.42
N ALA A 156 -10.51 -3.33 7.33
CA ALA A 156 -11.38 -3.89 8.36
C ALA A 156 -10.65 -4.05 9.71
N SER A 157 -9.41 -4.56 9.71
CA SER A 157 -8.62 -4.66 10.95
C SER A 157 -8.30 -3.29 11.56
N PHE A 158 -8.05 -2.27 10.73
CA PHE A 158 -7.81 -0.92 11.20
C PHE A 158 -9.06 -0.35 11.89
N PHE A 159 -10.23 -0.45 11.27
CA PHE A 159 -11.49 0.01 11.87
C PHE A 159 -11.85 -0.76 13.15
N ALA A 160 -11.56 -2.06 13.22
CA ALA A 160 -11.77 -2.85 14.43
C ALA A 160 -10.86 -2.42 15.59
N SER A 161 -9.60 -2.06 15.30
CA SER A 161 -8.63 -1.64 16.33
C SER A 161 -8.94 -0.26 16.95
N GLY A 162 -9.62 0.63 16.22
CA GLY A 162 -9.99 1.97 16.69
C GLY A 162 -11.10 2.01 17.75
N GLY A 163 -11.88 0.93 17.91
CA GLY A 163 -12.97 0.87 18.89
C GLY A 163 -12.56 0.42 20.30
N ALA A 164 -11.37 -0.17 20.47
CA ALA A 164 -10.95 -0.79 21.73
C ALA A 164 -10.38 0.20 22.77
N SER A 165 -10.13 1.46 22.39
CA SER A 165 -9.59 2.49 23.29
C SER A 165 -10.68 3.32 24.01
N GLY A 166 -11.96 2.95 23.86
CA GLY A 166 -13.07 3.58 24.59
C GLY A 166 -13.24 3.13 26.04
N ALA A 167 -12.46 2.15 26.52
CA ALA A 167 -12.65 1.52 27.83
C ALA A 167 -11.60 1.87 28.90
N ALA A 168 -10.56 2.64 28.57
CA ALA A 168 -9.48 2.96 29.52
C ALA A 168 -9.66 4.29 30.28
N CYS A 169 -10.64 5.11 29.89
CA CYS A 169 -11.02 6.31 30.64
C CYS A 169 -12.55 6.34 30.78
N PRO A 170 -13.12 6.25 31.99
CA PRO A 170 -14.49 6.68 32.21
C PRO A 170 -14.51 8.21 32.11
N PHE A 171 -14.43 8.73 30.89
CA PHE A 171 -14.77 10.12 30.64
C PHE A 171 -16.29 10.19 30.68
N HIS A 172 -16.85 10.38 31.88
CA HIS A 172 -18.24 10.79 32.01
C HIS A 172 -18.38 12.13 31.26
N GLY A 173 -19.00 12.08 30.08
CA GLY A 173 -19.46 13.27 29.41
C GLY A 173 -20.48 14.00 30.29
N PRO A 174 -20.63 15.32 30.15
CA PRO A 174 -21.55 16.12 30.98
C PRO A 174 -23.03 15.71 30.84
N ALA A 175 -23.38 14.82 29.91
CA ALA A 175 -24.74 14.32 29.69
C ALA A 175 -25.17 13.23 30.69
N ASP A 176 -24.25 12.42 31.22
CA ASP A 176 -24.59 11.29 32.11
C ASP A 176 -24.72 11.72 33.58
N ALA A 177 -24.26 12.94 33.92
CA ALA A 177 -24.46 13.55 35.23
C ALA A 177 -25.96 13.85 35.53
N ALA A 178 -26.80 13.91 34.50
CA ALA A 178 -28.25 14.13 34.66
C ALA A 178 -29.01 12.84 35.02
N ALA A 179 -28.49 11.66 34.70
CA ALA A 179 -29.16 10.38 34.98
C ALA A 179 -28.79 9.81 36.37
N ALA A 180 -27.62 10.13 36.91
CA ALA A 180 -27.18 9.69 38.22
C ALA A 180 -27.67 10.58 39.39
N SER A 181 -28.24 11.76 39.11
CA SER A 181 -28.74 12.69 40.14
C SER A 181 -30.15 12.39 40.66
N ALA A 182 -30.80 11.32 40.16
CA ALA A 182 -32.15 10.94 40.59
C ALA A 182 -32.18 10.03 41.84
N ALA A 183 -31.05 9.64 42.42
CA ALA A 183 -30.99 8.78 43.60
C ALA A 183 -30.07 9.33 44.69
N GLY A 184 -30.52 10.37 45.39
CA GLY A 184 -29.87 10.83 46.63
C GLY A 184 -29.96 12.34 46.85
N THR A 185 -31.14 12.85 47.18
CA THR A 185 -31.32 14.25 47.58
C THR A 185 -30.97 14.44 49.06
N SER A 186 -29.90 15.19 49.35
CA SER A 186 -29.71 15.93 50.61
C SER A 186 -29.29 17.36 50.25
N PRO A 187 -29.85 18.41 50.90
CA PRO A 187 -29.71 19.79 50.44
C PRO A 187 -28.51 20.50 51.07
N GLY A 188 -27.75 21.24 50.26
CA GLY A 188 -26.75 22.21 50.72
C GLY A 188 -25.31 21.82 50.41
N GLY A 189 -24.77 22.34 49.31
CA GLY A 189 -23.35 22.22 48.97
C GLY A 189 -23.08 22.63 47.53
N GLU A 190 -22.23 23.63 47.37
CA GLU A 190 -21.79 24.24 46.12
C GLU A 190 -21.27 23.21 45.09
N THR A 191 -21.44 23.52 43.81
CA THR A 191 -20.94 22.74 42.67
C THR A 191 -19.40 22.69 42.69
N GLN A 192 -18.81 21.82 43.51
CA GLN A 192 -17.36 21.61 43.55
C GLN A 192 -16.90 20.99 42.24
N GLY A 193 -16.12 21.74 41.47
CA GLY A 193 -15.45 21.24 40.28
C GLY A 193 -14.60 20.02 40.63
N ALA A 194 -14.78 18.92 39.90
CA ALA A 194 -14.05 17.69 40.16
C ALA A 194 -12.54 17.88 39.96
N GLY A 195 -11.74 17.65 41.01
CA GLY A 195 -10.27 17.61 40.92
C GLY A 195 -9.76 16.30 40.31
N LEU A 196 -8.55 16.31 39.74
CA LEU A 196 -7.92 15.12 39.15
C LEU A 196 -7.10 14.37 40.21
N ARG A 197 -7.41 13.09 40.46
CA ARG A 197 -6.66 12.24 41.40
C ARG A 197 -6.20 10.96 40.71
N ILE A 198 -4.88 10.72 40.74
CA ILE A 198 -4.22 9.51 40.26
C ILE A 198 -3.63 8.81 41.49
N VAL A 199 -3.93 7.54 41.70
CA VAL A 199 -3.41 6.72 42.81
C VAL A 199 -2.83 5.44 42.21
N ASP A 200 -1.57 5.14 42.53
CA ASP A 200 -0.85 3.95 42.04
C ASP A 200 -0.87 3.83 40.50
N GLY A 201 -0.83 4.96 39.79
CA GLY A 201 -0.90 4.99 38.33
C GLY A 201 0.37 4.42 37.70
N SER A 202 0.20 3.44 36.79
CA SER A 202 1.28 2.88 35.99
C SER A 202 0.90 2.97 34.51
N PHE A 203 1.70 3.68 33.73
CA PHE A 203 1.41 4.01 32.33
C PHE A 203 2.52 3.53 31.40
N ALA A 204 2.12 2.95 30.27
CA ALA A 204 3.01 2.49 29.21
C ALA A 204 2.41 2.89 27.85
N PHE A 205 3.27 3.18 26.87
CA PHE A 205 2.83 3.44 25.49
C PHE A 205 2.45 2.15 24.74
N ASP A 206 3.03 1.03 25.15
CA ASP A 206 2.77 -0.27 24.55
C ASP A 206 1.86 -1.10 25.47
N ALA A 207 0.69 -1.48 24.97
CA ALA A 207 -0.27 -2.33 25.68
C ALA A 207 0.11 -3.84 25.65
N GLY A 208 1.33 -4.17 25.25
CA GLY A 208 1.80 -5.56 25.12
C GLY A 208 2.16 -6.18 26.49
N PRO A 209 2.05 -7.51 26.65
CA PRO A 209 2.32 -8.23 27.91
C PRO A 209 3.80 -8.26 28.36
N GLY A 210 4.64 -7.36 27.84
CA GLY A 210 6.05 -7.21 28.18
C GLY A 210 6.56 -5.76 28.15
N GLY A 211 5.68 -4.77 28.02
CA GLY A 211 6.07 -3.35 28.07
C GLY A 211 6.41 -2.95 29.51
N SER A 212 7.63 -2.48 29.75
CA SER A 212 7.96 -1.88 31.05
C SER A 212 7.24 -0.53 31.17
N PRO A 213 6.64 -0.21 32.34
CA PRO A 213 5.96 1.06 32.52
C PRO A 213 6.92 2.24 32.34
N VAL A 214 6.49 3.23 31.55
CA VAL A 214 7.21 4.50 31.36
C VAL A 214 7.04 5.39 32.58
N LEU A 215 5.88 5.31 33.23
CA LEU A 215 5.58 5.91 34.52
C LEU A 215 5.06 4.80 35.44
N ALA A 216 5.62 4.67 36.64
CA ALA A 216 5.21 3.66 37.61
C ALA A 216 5.00 4.31 38.99
N GLY A 217 3.95 3.89 39.70
CA GLY A 217 3.66 4.37 41.06
C GLY A 217 3.38 5.87 41.10
N VAL A 218 2.60 6.39 40.15
CA VAL A 218 2.23 7.82 40.11
C VAL A 218 1.09 8.06 41.10
N HIS A 219 1.33 8.89 42.11
CA HIS A 219 0.33 9.34 43.08
C HIS A 219 0.25 10.86 43.07
N LEU A 220 -0.79 11.42 42.45
CA LEU A 220 -0.95 12.86 42.27
C LEU A 220 -2.39 13.29 42.53
N THR A 221 -2.54 14.45 43.14
CA THR A 221 -3.85 15.07 43.39
C THR A 221 -3.80 16.53 42.96
N PHE A 222 -4.73 16.92 42.09
CA PHE A 222 -4.88 18.27 41.57
C PHE A 222 -6.23 18.83 42.01
N GLU A 223 -6.18 19.83 42.89
CA GLU A 223 -7.38 20.55 43.34
C GLU A 223 -7.84 21.59 42.31
N PRO A 224 -9.16 21.80 42.17
CA PRO A 224 -9.73 22.81 41.27
C PRO A 224 -9.32 24.22 41.70
N GLY A 225 -9.15 25.12 40.72
CA GLY A 225 -8.83 26.53 40.98
C GLY A 225 -7.39 26.82 41.41
N ARG A 226 -6.48 25.83 41.33
CA ARG A 226 -5.05 25.99 41.64
C ARG A 226 -4.17 25.82 40.41
N LEU A 227 -3.09 26.62 40.34
CA LEU A 227 -2.03 26.47 39.36
C LEU A 227 -1.00 25.48 39.88
N HIS A 228 -0.77 24.40 39.14
CA HIS A 228 0.20 23.36 39.47
C HIS A 228 1.36 23.37 38.48
N ALA A 229 2.58 23.13 38.95
CA ALA A 229 3.78 23.09 38.12
C ALA A 229 4.48 21.73 38.25
N VAL A 230 4.86 21.13 37.10
CA VAL A 230 5.60 19.86 37.04
C VAL A 230 7.02 20.15 36.56
N VAL A 231 8.02 19.83 37.40
CA VAL A 231 9.44 20.13 37.15
C VAL A 231 10.29 18.87 37.32
N GLY A 232 11.37 18.74 36.56
CA GLY A 232 12.29 17.60 36.63
C GLY A 232 13.32 17.59 35.49
N ALA A 233 14.31 16.71 35.58
CA ALA A 233 15.40 16.59 34.59
C ALA A 233 14.93 16.18 33.18
N VAL A 234 15.70 16.47 32.13
CA VAL A 234 15.37 16.05 30.75
C VAL A 234 15.23 14.52 30.69
N GLY A 235 14.16 14.02 30.06
CA GLY A 235 13.87 12.58 29.99
C GLY A 235 13.13 11.99 31.20
N SER A 236 12.79 12.78 32.23
CA SER A 236 12.12 12.29 33.45
C SER A 236 10.62 11.95 33.30
N GLY A 237 10.10 11.81 32.07
CA GLY A 237 8.69 11.43 31.84
C GLY A 237 7.64 12.55 31.99
N LYS A 238 8.04 13.83 32.12
CA LYS A 238 7.08 14.96 32.28
C LYS A 238 6.04 15.05 31.16
N THR A 239 6.48 14.94 29.89
CA THR A 239 5.57 14.97 28.74
C THR A 239 4.64 13.76 28.75
N SER A 240 5.17 12.58 29.11
CA SER A 240 4.39 11.35 29.22
C SER A 240 3.35 11.39 30.34
N LEU A 241 3.55 12.24 31.36
CA LEU A 241 2.59 12.43 32.46
C LEU A 241 1.41 13.34 32.06
N LEU A 242 1.62 14.22 31.07
CA LEU A 242 0.60 15.15 30.57
C LEU A 242 -0.20 14.60 29.38
N LEU A 243 0.32 13.60 28.67
CA LEU A 243 -0.36 12.90 27.58
C LEU A 243 -1.34 11.87 28.14
#